data_AF-A0A965JJ75-F1
#
_entry.id   AF-A0A965JJ75-F1
#
_cell.length_a   1.000
_cell.length_b   1.000
_cell.length_c   1.000
_cell.angle_alpha   90.00
_cell.angle_beta   90.00
_cell.angle_gamma   90.00
#
_symmetry.space_group_name_H-M   'P 1'
#
loop_
_entity.id
_entity.type
_entity.pdbx_description
1 polymer ?
#
loop_
_entity_poly.entity_id
_entity_poly.type
_entity_poly.pdbx_seq_one_letter_code
_entity_poly.pdbx_strand_id
1 'polypeptide(L)'
;AGRRSGPVRGFLANTLRAAGGLPLRRTPAWLRPLVNWLMPRVGPRGLEFARARVEMKAIESVVHLRRELPARVIHMVPDHVWHLADPYGLKRDEPSARPAPVQETACV
;
A
#
# COMPACT_ATOMS: atom_id res chain seq x y z
N ALA A 1 -10.95 -14.41 13.60
CA ALA A 1 -11.18 -15.34 12.47
C ALA A 1 -11.38 -14.54 11.19
N GLY A 2 -10.69 -14.93 10.11
CA GLY A 2 -10.68 -14.24 8.81
C GLY A 2 -9.26 -14.18 8.23
N ARG A 3 -9.08 -14.44 6.92
CA ARG A 3 -7.77 -14.38 6.26
C ARG A 3 -7.47 -12.94 5.83
N ARG A 4 -6.50 -12.28 6.47
CA ARG A 4 -6.11 -10.89 6.16
C ARG A 4 -5.30 -10.72 4.87
N SER A 5 -4.63 -11.78 4.41
CA SER A 5 -3.72 -11.71 3.27
C SER A 5 -4.39 -11.30 1.95
N GLY A 6 -5.62 -11.77 1.70
CA GLY A 6 -6.40 -11.41 0.50
C GLY A 6 -6.69 -9.90 0.43
N PRO A 7 -7.34 -9.31 1.45
CA PRO A 7 -7.58 -7.87 1.54
C PRO A 7 -6.30 -7.03 1.42
N VAL A 8 -5.21 -7.45 2.07
CA VAL A 8 -3.94 -6.70 2.05
C VAL A 8 -3.28 -6.74 0.67
N ARG A 9 -3.29 -7.89 -0.02
CA ARG A 9 -2.79 -8.00 -1.42
C ARG A 9 -3.62 -7.16 -2.39
N GLY A 10 -4.95 -7.16 -2.23
CA GLY A 10 -5.83 -6.30 -3.03
C GLY A 10 -5.55 -4.81 -2.81
N PHE A 11 -5.32 -4.41 -1.55
CA PHE A 11 -4.90 -3.06 -1.21
C PHE A 11 -3.55 -2.71 -1.87
N LEU A 12 -2.52 -3.55 -1.73
CA LEU A 12 -1.21 -3.34 -2.35
C LEU A 12 -1.33 -3.10 -3.87
N ALA A 13 -2.06 -3.96 -4.57
CA ALA A 13 -2.23 -3.83 -6.02
C ALA A 13 -2.91 -2.50 -6.40
N ASN A 14 -3.88 -2.04 -5.59
CA ASN A 14 -4.52 -0.74 -5.81
C ASN A 14 -3.60 0.43 -5.49
N THR A 15 -2.82 0.34 -4.41
CA THR A 15 -1.84 1.36 -4.02
C THR A 15 -0.75 1.51 -5.07
N LEU A 16 -0.25 0.40 -5.63
CA LEU A 16 0.71 0.43 -6.73
C LEU A 16 0.11 1.06 -8.00
N ARG A 17 -1.13 0.73 -8.35
CA ARG A 17 -1.83 1.35 -9.49
C ARG A 17 -2.07 2.85 -9.27
N ALA A 18 -2.43 3.25 -8.07
CA ALA A 18 -2.60 4.66 -7.68
C ALA A 18 -1.27 5.42 -7.77
N ALA A 19 -0.17 4.81 -7.30
CA ALA A 19 1.16 5.37 -7.40
C ALA A 19 1.63 5.51 -8.86
N GLY A 20 1.23 4.57 -9.74
CA GLY A 20 1.49 4.59 -11.18
C GLY A 20 0.59 5.53 -12.00
N GLY A 21 -0.24 6.37 -11.37
CA GLY A 21 -1.03 7.41 -12.05
C GLY A 21 -2.35 6.94 -12.67
N LEU A 22 -2.79 5.70 -12.42
CA LEU A 22 -4.09 5.23 -12.92
C LEU A 22 -5.24 5.90 -12.15
N PRO A 23 -6.29 6.41 -12.83
CA PRO A 23 -7.44 6.98 -12.16
C PRO A 23 -8.26 5.86 -11.47
N LEU A 24 -8.22 5.80 -10.14
CA LEU A 24 -9.11 4.91 -9.39
C LEU A 24 -10.54 5.45 -9.43
N ARG A 25 -11.40 4.78 -10.19
CA ARG A 25 -12.83 5.09 -10.24
C ARG A 25 -13.51 4.65 -8.95
N ARG A 26 -14.40 5.51 -8.43
CA ARG A 26 -15.20 5.20 -7.24
C ARG A 26 -16.30 4.17 -7.57
N THR A 27 -16.73 3.44 -6.56
CA THR A 27 -17.88 2.54 -6.65
C THR A 27 -19.15 3.33 -6.98
N PRO A 28 -19.95 2.92 -7.99
CA PRO A 28 -21.23 3.52 -8.34
C PRO A 28 -22.19 3.57 -7.14
N ALA A 29 -23.00 4.63 -7.02
CA ALA A 29 -23.86 4.86 -5.86
C ALA A 29 -24.85 3.70 -5.60
N TRP A 30 -25.41 3.12 -6.65
CA TRP A 30 -26.35 1.99 -6.57
C TRP A 30 -25.70 0.69 -6.06
N LEU A 31 -24.38 0.53 -6.23
CA LEU A 31 -23.65 -0.69 -5.85
C LEU A 31 -23.12 -0.62 -4.41
N ARG A 32 -23.00 0.58 -3.84
CA ARG A 32 -22.56 0.81 -2.44
C ARG A 32 -23.35 0.02 -1.39
N PRO A 33 -24.69 -0.06 -1.40
CA PRO A 33 -25.44 -0.79 -0.37
C PRO A 33 -25.11 -2.29 -0.35
N LEU A 34 -24.92 -2.91 -1.52
CA LEU A 34 -24.56 -4.33 -1.61
C LEU A 34 -23.16 -4.59 -1.01
N VAL A 35 -22.19 -3.73 -1.35
CA VAL A 35 -20.82 -3.82 -0.81
C VAL A 35 -20.82 -3.61 0.71
N ASN A 36 -21.59 -2.63 1.19
CA ASN A 36 -21.71 -2.35 2.62
C ASN A 36 -22.32 -3.52 3.42
N TRP A 37 -23.22 -4.30 2.81
CA TRP A 37 -23.78 -5.50 3.44
C TRP A 37 -22.81 -6.69 3.42
N LEU A 38 -22.03 -6.82 2.34
CA LEU A 38 -21.10 -7.93 2.11
C LEU A 38 -19.80 -7.79 2.93
N MET A 39 -19.23 -6.58 2.99
CA MET A 39 -17.91 -6.32 3.57
C MET A 39 -17.79 -6.72 5.06
N PRO A 40 -18.77 -6.46 5.95
CA PRO A 40 -18.71 -6.90 7.35
C PRO A 40 -18.80 -8.43 7.52
N ARG A 41 -19.35 -9.14 6.52
CA ARG A 41 -19.52 -10.60 6.54
C ARG A 41 -18.31 -11.35 6.01
N VAL A 42 -17.68 -10.82 4.95
CA VAL A 42 -16.55 -11.47 4.26
C VAL A 42 -15.20 -10.94 4.75
N GLY A 43 -15.15 -9.72 5.30
CA GLY A 43 -13.92 -9.08 5.75
C GLY A 43 -13.31 -9.67 7.03
N PRO A 44 -12.02 -9.42 7.28
CA PRO A 44 -11.37 -9.82 8.53
C PRO A 44 -12.04 -9.11 9.72
N ARG A 45 -12.20 -9.81 10.84
CA ARG A 45 -12.87 -9.30 12.04
C ARG A 45 -11.93 -9.23 13.25
N GLY A 46 -12.21 -8.28 14.15
CA GLY A 46 -11.50 -8.13 15.42
C GLY A 46 -10.01 -7.85 15.24
N LEU A 47 -9.17 -8.52 16.02
CA LEU A 47 -7.70 -8.36 15.98
C LEU A 47 -7.09 -8.60 14.59
N GLU A 48 -7.68 -9.48 13.78
CA GLU A 48 -7.21 -9.73 12.42
C GLU A 48 -7.44 -8.52 11.49
N PHE A 49 -8.50 -7.73 11.73
CA PHE A 49 -8.69 -6.46 11.01
C PHE A 49 -7.66 -5.42 11.42
N ALA A 50 -7.39 -5.32 12.73
CA ALA A 50 -6.36 -4.42 13.24
C ALA A 50 -4.99 -4.76 12.64
N ARG A 51 -4.63 -6.05 12.61
CA ARG A 51 -3.39 -6.51 11.99
C ARG A 51 -3.37 -6.25 10.47
N ALA A 52 -4.48 -6.47 9.77
CA ALA A 52 -4.60 -6.13 8.35
C ALA A 52 -4.40 -4.63 8.08
N ARG A 53 -4.98 -3.76 8.92
CA ARG A 53 -4.82 -2.30 8.81
C ARG A 53 -3.38 -1.86 9.03
N VAL A 54 -2.69 -2.47 9.98
CA VAL A 54 -1.26 -2.23 10.24
C VAL A 54 -0.42 -2.66 9.03
N GLU A 55 -0.66 -3.85 8.49
CA GLU A 55 0.03 -4.34 7.28
C GLU A 55 -0.25 -3.44 6.06
N MET A 56 -1.49 -2.98 5.87
CA MET A 56 -1.85 -2.02 4.81
C MET A 56 -1.09 -0.69 4.97
N LYS A 57 -1.00 -0.15 6.19
CA LYS A 57 -0.29 1.11 6.43
C LYS A 57 1.21 0.97 6.29
N ALA A 58 1.79 -0.16 6.69
CA ALA A 58 3.19 -0.47 6.44
C ALA A 58 3.51 -0.43 4.93
N ILE A 59 2.67 -1.09 4.12
CA ILE A 59 2.77 -1.09 2.66
C ILE A 59 2.64 0.32 2.09
N GLU A 60 1.65 1.09 2.54
CA GLU A 60 1.41 2.46 2.09
C GLU A 60 2.62 3.36 2.34
N SER A 61 3.19 3.32 3.56
CA SER A 61 4.36 4.11 3.92
C SER A 61 5.57 3.77 3.04
N VAL A 62 5.83 2.48 2.78
CA VAL A 62 6.94 2.05 1.90
C VAL A 62 6.72 2.53 0.46
N VAL A 63 5.54 2.28 -0.11
CA VAL A 63 5.24 2.66 -1.51
C VAL A 63 5.25 4.19 -1.68
N HIS A 64 4.72 4.92 -0.70
CA HIS A 64 4.68 6.36 -0.71
C HIS A 64 6.07 6.99 -0.59
N LEU A 65 6.88 6.55 0.39
CA LEU A 65 8.25 7.06 0.56
C LEU A 65 9.14 6.72 -0.64
N ARG A 66 8.97 5.55 -1.27
CA ARG A 66 9.68 5.21 -2.52
C ARG A 66 9.36 6.17 -3.66
N ARG A 67 8.15 6.71 -3.70
CA ARG A 67 7.73 7.66 -4.73
C ARG A 67 8.26 9.07 -4.45
N GLU A 68 8.14 9.55 -3.21
CA GLU A 68 8.47 10.94 -2.87
C GLU A 68 9.94 11.15 -2.53
N LEU A 69 10.55 10.22 -1.76
CA LEU A 69 11.88 10.36 -1.19
C LEU A 69 12.65 9.03 -1.26
N PRO A 70 12.91 8.47 -2.46
CA PRO A 70 13.49 7.14 -2.63
C PRO A 70 14.82 6.95 -1.88
N ALA A 71 15.66 8.00 -1.83
CA ALA A 71 16.95 7.96 -1.14
C ALA A 71 16.84 7.84 0.40
N ARG A 72 15.70 8.21 0.99
CA ARG A 72 15.51 8.21 2.45
C ARG A 72 14.76 7.00 2.97
N VAL A 73 14.16 6.18 2.09
CA VAL A 73 13.35 5.00 2.45
C VAL A 73 14.09 4.06 3.41
N ILE A 74 15.37 3.79 3.14
CA ILE A 74 16.20 2.85 3.93
C ILE A 74 16.47 3.32 5.37
N HIS A 75 16.39 4.64 5.60
CA HIS A 75 16.68 5.30 6.88
C HIS A 75 15.41 5.69 7.63
N MET A 76 14.33 5.99 6.90
CA MET A 76 13.06 6.46 7.47
C MET A 76 12.11 5.32 7.83
N VAL A 77 12.24 4.14 7.22
CA VAL A 77 11.36 2.99 7.48
C VAL A 77 12.02 2.05 8.51
N PRO A 78 11.44 1.90 9.72
CA PRO A 78 11.97 0.99 10.73
C PRO A 78 11.90 -0.50 10.33
N ASP A 79 12.78 -1.32 10.90
CA ASP A 79 12.89 -2.76 10.58
C ASP A 79 11.59 -3.55 10.76
N HIS A 80 10.81 -3.25 11.81
CA HIS A 80 9.54 -3.92 12.06
C HIS A 80 8.50 -3.70 10.94
N VAL A 81 8.58 -2.57 10.24
CA VAL A 81 7.70 -2.27 9.10
C VAL A 81 8.08 -3.13 7.90
N TRP A 82 9.39 -3.35 7.68
CA TRP A 82 9.88 -4.27 6.64
C TRP A 82 9.44 -5.70 6.90
N HIS A 83 9.48 -6.17 8.15
CA HIS A 83 8.96 -7.50 8.51
C HIS A 83 7.46 -7.68 8.23
N LEU A 84 6.66 -6.62 8.38
CA LEU A 84 5.22 -6.65 8.05
C LEU A 84 4.95 -6.67 6.54
N ALA A 85 5.85 -6.06 5.76
CA ALA A 85 5.70 -5.88 4.32
C ALA A 85 6.34 -7.02 3.49
N ASP A 86 7.33 -7.72 4.05
CA ASP A 86 8.05 -8.82 3.41
C ASP A 86 7.15 -9.94 2.85
N PRO A 87 6.11 -10.43 3.56
CA PRO A 87 5.20 -11.47 3.06
C PRO A 87 4.40 -11.06 1.81
N TYR A 88 4.40 -9.76 1.49
CA TYR A 88 3.73 -9.16 0.35
C TYR A 88 4.71 -8.76 -0.77
N GLY A 89 5.99 -9.12 -0.64
CA GLY A 89 7.03 -8.90 -1.65
C GLY A 89 7.72 -7.54 -1.58
N LEU A 90 7.47 -6.74 -0.54
CA LEU A 90 8.16 -5.47 -0.31
C LEU A 90 9.40 -5.73 0.56
N LYS A 91 10.55 -5.89 -0.10
CA LYS A 91 11.85 -6.02 0.56
C LYS A 91 12.50 -4.67 0.79
N ARG A 92 13.37 -4.59 1.80
CA ARG A 92 14.22 -3.43 2.05
C ARG A 92 15.10 -3.19 0.82
N ASP A 93 15.15 -1.95 0.36
CA ASP A 93 16.05 -1.57 -0.72
C ASP A 93 17.49 -1.65 -0.23
N GLU A 94 18.38 -2.19 -1.06
CA GLU A 94 19.81 -1.99 -0.92
C GLU A 94 20.10 -0.48 -0.92
N PRO A 95 21.07 0.03 -0.15
CA PRO A 95 21.46 1.44 -0.20
C PRO A 95 22.03 1.76 -1.58
N SER A 96 21.16 2.10 -2.54
CA SER A 96 21.60 2.50 -3.86
C SER A 96 22.20 3.90 -3.78
N ALA A 97 23.50 3.99 -4.05
CA ALA A 97 24.16 5.25 -4.22
C ALA A 97 23.61 5.95 -5.47
N ARG A 98 23.04 7.15 -5.27
CA ARG A 98 22.67 8.18 -6.25
C ARG A 98 21.32 7.98 -6.97
N PRO A 99 20.35 8.91 -6.84
CA PRO A 99 19.16 8.92 -7.68
C PRO A 99 19.52 9.33 -9.12
N ALA A 100 18.91 8.69 -10.12
CA ALA A 100 18.83 9.25 -11.47
C ALA A 100 18.10 10.59 -11.41
N PRO A 101 18.51 11.61 -12.20
CA PRO A 101 17.90 12.93 -12.15
C PRO A 101 16.40 12.83 -12.44
N VAL A 102 15.62 13.44 -11.54
CA VAL A 102 14.18 13.62 -11.70
C VAL A 102 13.97 14.42 -12.98
N GLN A 103 13.27 13.87 -13.96
CA GLN A 103 12.93 14.62 -15.17
C GLN A 103 11.92 15.71 -14.79
N GLU A 104 12.47 16.91 -14.58
CA GLU A 104 11.79 18.19 -14.55
C GLU A 104 11.04 18.36 -15.87
N THR A 105 9.77 17.97 -15.89
CA THR A 105 8.89 18.26 -17.03
C THR A 105 8.59 19.75 -17.00
N ALA A 106 9.45 20.45 -17.73
CA ALA A 106 9.37 21.78 -18.32
C ALA A 106 8.14 22.64 -18.00
N CYS A 107 8.44 23.88 -17.61
CA CYS A 107 7.66 25.06 -17.96
C CYS A 107 7.07 24.95 -19.37
N VAL A 108 5.75 25.17 -19.48
CA VAL A 108 5.10 25.82 -20.63
C VAL A 108 4.01 26.71 -20.08
#